data_AF-A0A7V0ZHF0-F1
#
_entry.id   AF-A0A7V0ZHF0-F1
#
_cell.length_a   1.000
_cell.length_b   1.000
_cell.length_c   1.000
_cell.angle_alpha   90.00
_cell.angle_beta   90.00
_cell.angle_gamma   90.00
#
_symmetry.space_group_name_H-M   'P 1'
#
loop_
_entity.id
_entity.type
_entity.pdbx_description
1 polymer ?
#
loop_
_entity_poly.entity_id
_entity_poly.type
_entity_poly.pdbx_seq_one_letter_code
_entity_poly.pdbx_strand_id
1 'polypeptide(L)' 'FGNQFKVAVIPHTLELTTMKDYKTGGLVNVEFDMIGKYIINTLENWKGVQLQ' A
#
# COMPACT_ATOMS: atom_id res chain seq x y z
N PHE A 1 14.22 8.23 6.77
CA PHE A 1 13.61 7.14 5.97
C PHE A 1 12.10 7.28 6.11
N GLY A 2 11.35 7.72 5.09
CA GLY A 2 9.91 7.97 5.30
C GLY A 2 9.03 8.15 4.06
N ASN A 3 9.59 8.48 2.90
CA ASN A 3 8.80 8.83 1.71
C ASN A 3 9.03 7.89 0.52
N GLN A 4 9.49 6.66 0.77
CA GLN A 4 9.77 5.67 -0.27
C GLN A 4 9.34 4.28 0.20
N PHE A 5 8.80 3.49 -0.72
CA PHE A 5 8.49 2.09 -0.53
C PHE A 5 8.94 1.28 -1.76
N LYS A 6 9.03 -0.03 -1.62
CA LYS A 6 9.37 -0.97 -2.70
C LYS A 6 8.25 -1.99 -2.86
N VAL A 7 8.05 -2.45 -4.08
CA VAL A 7 7.10 -3.51 -4.43
C VAL A 7 7.81 -4.58 -5.26
N ALA A 8 7.35 -5.81 -5.16
CA ALA A 8 7.75 -6.89 -6.05
C ALA A 8 6.67 -7.12 -7.11
N VAL A 9 7.06 -7.29 -8.36
CA VAL A 9 6.15 -7.49 -9.49
C VAL A 9 6.56 -8.79 -10.20
N ILE A 10 5.59 -9.68 -10.44
CA ILE A 10 5.81 -10.93 -11.16
C ILE A 10 5.73 -10.70 -12.69
N PRO A 11 6.34 -11.58 -13.52
CA PRO A 11 6.39 -11.38 -14.98
C PRO A 11 5.02 -11.17 -15.63
N HIS A 12 4.03 -11.97 -15.26
CA HIS A 12 2.67 -11.87 -15.81
C HIS A 12 2.03 -10.48 -15.60
N THR A 13 2.21 -9.89 -14.41
CA THR A 13 1.72 -8.54 -14.11
C THR A 13 2.47 -7.49 -14.92
N LEU A 14 3.77 -7.64 -15.10
CA LEU A 14 4.56 -6.71 -15.91
C LEU A 14 4.10 -6.73 -17.38
N GLU A 15 3.85 -7.92 -17.93
CA GLU A 15 3.43 -8.11 -19.32
C GLU A 15 2.04 -7.55 -19.63
N LEU A 16 1.09 -7.74 -18.69
CA LEU A 16 -0.33 -7.44 -18.88
C LEU A 16 -0.81 -6.10 -18.29
N THR A 17 0.08 -5.29 -17.71
CA THR A 17 -0.27 -3.95 -17.20
C THR A 17 0.57 -2.87 -17.88
N THR A 18 0.26 -1.60 -17.59
CA THR A 18 1.06 -0.45 -18.06
C THR A 18 2.42 -0.35 -17.36
N MET A 19 2.70 -1.20 -16.35
CA MET A 19 3.94 -1.15 -15.59
C MET A 19 5.18 -1.41 -16.44
N LYS A 20 5.09 -2.18 -17.54
CA LYS A 20 6.21 -2.39 -18.48
C LYS A 20 6.71 -1.11 -19.14
N ASP A 21 5.86 -0.09 -19.23
CA ASP A 21 6.17 1.17 -19.89
C ASP A 21 6.64 2.25 -18.89
N TYR A 22 6.60 1.97 -17.59
CA TYR A 22 7.02 2.92 -16.56
C TYR A 22 8.50 3.26 -16.67
N LYS A 23 8.81 4.53 -16.37
CA LYS A 23 10.16 5.09 -16.39
C LYS A 23 10.44 5.75 -15.06
N THR A 24 11.72 5.79 -14.67
CA THR A 24 12.16 6.50 -13.47
C THR A 24 11.71 7.96 -13.52
N GLY A 25 11.12 8.44 -12.42
CA GLY A 25 10.55 9.79 -12.32
C GLY A 25 9.11 9.90 -12.83
N GLY A 26 8.54 8.85 -13.42
CA GLY A 26 7.13 8.80 -13.78
C GLY A 26 6.21 8.84 -12.55
N LEU A 27 5.08 9.53 -12.69
CA LEU A 27 4.03 9.54 -11.67
C LEU A 27 3.16 8.30 -11.80
N VAL A 28 2.67 7.80 -10.66
CA VAL A 28 1.75 6.66 -10.59
C VAL A 28 0.58 7.02 -9.69
N ASN A 29 -0.55 6.36 -9.91
CA ASN A 29 -1.67 6.42 -8.99
C ASN A 29 -1.36 5.55 -7.77
N VAL A 30 -1.62 6.08 -6.57
CA VAL A 30 -1.48 5.34 -5.32
C VAL A 30 -2.85 5.24 -4.68
N GLU A 31 -3.33 4.02 -4.54
CA GLU A 31 -4.59 3.72 -3.85
C GLU A 31 -4.29 2.94 -2.57
N PHE A 32 -5.00 3.30 -1.49
CA PHE A 32 -4.93 2.58 -0.23
C PHE A 32 -6.10 1.60 -0.15
N ASP A 33 -5.81 0.36 0.25
CA ASP A 33 -6.85 -0.63 0.52
C ASP A 33 -7.79 -0.12 1.62
N MET A 34 -9.09 -0.18 1.37
CA MET A 34 -10.14 0.14 2.32
C MET A 34 -10.01 -0.67 3.62
N ILE A 35 -9.52 -1.91 3.55
CA ILE A 35 -9.31 -2.79 4.70
C ILE A 35 -8.32 -2.15 5.69
N GLY A 36 -7.29 -1.47 5.21
CA GLY A 36 -6.33 -0.77 6.06
C GLY A 36 -6.98 0.27 6.98
N LYS A 37 -8.00 0.99 6.48
CA LYS A 37 -8.76 1.97 7.30
C LYS A 37 -9.52 1.28 8.43
N TYR A 38 -10.15 0.14 8.17
CA TYR A 38 -10.87 -0.62 9.19
C TYR A 38 -9.93 -1.22 10.24
N ILE A 39 -8.76 -1.72 9.83
CA ILE A 39 -7.73 -2.24 10.74
C ILE A 39 -7.21 -1.11 11.63
N ILE A 40 -6.86 0.05 11.07
CA ILE A 40 -6.39 1.19 11.85
C ILE A 40 -7.45 1.65 12.85
N ASN A 41 -8.71 1.84 12.41
CA ASN A 41 -9.80 2.21 13.31
C ASN A 41 -10.02 1.15 14.40
N THR A 42 -9.94 -0.14 14.07
CA THR A 42 -10.06 -1.22 15.07
C THR A 42 -8.91 -1.16 16.09
N LEU A 43 -7.67 -0.98 15.63
CA LEU A 43 -6.49 -0.91 16.50
C LEU A 43 -6.49 0.36 17.37
N GLU A 44 -6.95 1.49 16.85
CA GLU A 44 -7.09 2.74 17.61
C GLU A 44 -8.14 2.62 18.71
N ASN A 45 -9.29 2.00 18.40
CA ASN A 45 -10.32 1.70 19.40
C ASN A 45 -9.85 0.66 20.44
N TRP A 46 -8.98 -0.28 20.04
CA TRP A 46 -8.45 -1.29 20.96
C TRP A 46 -7.44 -0.74 21.97
N LYS A 47 -6.76 0.38 21.65
CA LYS A 47 -5.95 1.13 22.63
C LYS A 47 -6.77 1.71 23.79
N GLY A 48 -8.10 1.76 23.66
CA GLY A 48 -9.04 2.13 24.73
C GLY A 48 -9.38 0.99 25.70
N VAL A 49 -8.96 -0.25 25.43
CA VAL A 49 -9.06 -1.37 26.38
C VAL A 49 -7.73 -1.50 27.11
N GLN A 50 -7.52 -0.63 28.10
CA GLN A 50 -6.51 -0.89 29.13
C GLN A 50 -6.87 -2.23 29.78
N LEU A 51 -5.90 -3.15 29.76
CA LEU A 51 -5.93 -4.36 30.58
C LEU A 51 -6.14 -3.93 32.04
N GLN A 52 -7.29 -4.30 32.61
CA GLN A 52 -7.39 -4.56 34.04
C GLN A 52 -6.77 -5.92 34.33
#